data_AF-A0A7C9K3R5-F1
#
_entry.id   AF-A0A7C9K3R5-F1
#
_cell.length_a   1.000
_cell.length_b   1.000
_cell.length_c   1.000
_cell.angle_alpha   90.00
_cell.angle_beta   90.00
_cell.angle_gamma   90.00
#
_symmetry.space_group_name_H-M   'P 1'
#
loop_
_entity.id
_entity.type
_entity.pdbx_description
1 polymer ?
#
loop_
_entity_poly.entity_id
_entity_poly.type
_entity_poly.pdbx_seq_one_letter_code
_entity_poly.pdbx_strand_id
1 'polypeptide(L)'
;MSVLAVRVYYEDTDAGGVVYHANHIKYFERGRTEWLRELGYDQDVLMKQDLCFVVRSLNIDYKLPALFNQMLSLETTINKMKRASLVFEQTIRNADQQVIAQGMVTVACVTLSSMKATAIPETLKEDLLGAL
;
A
#
# COMPACT_ATOMS: atom_id res chain seq x y z
N MET A 1 1.98 12.19 1.77
CA MET A 1 2.79 11.04 2.24
C MET A 1 2.26 10.58 3.60
N SER A 2 2.04 9.27 3.81
CA SER A 2 1.65 8.68 5.12
C SER A 2 2.75 7.74 5.62
N VAL A 3 2.86 7.59 6.95
CA VAL A 3 3.78 6.65 7.60
C VAL A 3 3.03 5.77 8.59
N LEU A 4 3.04 4.46 8.33
CA LEU A 4 2.44 3.45 9.19
C LEU A 4 3.52 2.71 10.00
N ALA A 5 3.35 2.62 11.32
CA ALA A 5 4.19 1.77 12.16
C ALA A 5 3.79 0.29 12.01
N VAL A 6 4.76 -0.58 11.75
CA VAL A 6 4.55 -2.02 11.54
C VAL A 6 5.42 -2.81 12.51
N ARG A 7 4.77 -3.57 13.41
CA ARG A 7 5.44 -4.55 14.27
C ARG A 7 5.59 -5.86 13.50
N VAL A 8 6.81 -6.40 13.49
CA VAL A 8 7.06 -7.78 13.03
C VAL A 8 6.71 -8.77 14.14
N TYR A 9 5.72 -9.63 13.89
CA TYR A 9 5.30 -10.69 14.79
C TYR A 9 5.92 -12.03 14.41
N TYR A 10 5.81 -13.02 15.29
CA TYR A 10 6.36 -14.35 15.07
C TYR A 10 5.77 -15.01 13.81
N GLU A 11 4.47 -14.82 13.57
CA GLU A 11 3.75 -15.33 12.38
C GLU A 11 4.22 -14.70 11.06
N ASP A 12 4.93 -13.58 11.11
CA ASP A 12 5.48 -12.95 9.92
C ASP A 12 6.78 -13.64 9.45
N THR A 13 7.42 -14.43 10.32
CA THR A 13 8.74 -15.02 10.07
C THR A 13 8.69 -16.41 9.43
N ASP A 14 9.77 -16.80 8.75
CA ASP A 14 9.96 -18.14 8.19
C ASP A 14 11.15 -18.89 8.83
N ALA A 15 11.42 -20.10 8.35
CA ALA A 15 12.52 -20.95 8.84
C ALA A 15 13.92 -20.31 8.67
N GLY A 16 14.06 -19.26 7.86
CA GLY A 16 15.27 -18.47 7.71
C GLY A 16 15.49 -17.44 8.84
N GLY A 17 14.53 -17.30 9.77
CA GLY A 17 14.62 -16.36 10.89
C GLY A 17 14.36 -14.90 10.51
N VAL A 18 13.81 -14.66 9.32
CA VAL A 18 13.47 -13.34 8.78
C VAL A 18 12.00 -13.31 8.39
N VAL A 19 11.45 -12.12 8.13
CA VAL A 19 10.09 -12.00 7.60
C VAL A 19 9.99 -12.71 6.25
N TYR A 20 9.04 -13.65 6.13
CA TYR A 20 8.75 -14.31 4.86
C TYR A 20 8.40 -13.26 3.81
N HIS A 21 9.08 -13.30 2.65
CA HIS A 21 8.98 -12.25 1.63
C HIS A 21 7.53 -11.83 1.31
N ALA A 22 6.60 -12.78 1.16
CA ALA A 22 5.20 -12.49 0.85
C ALA A 22 4.44 -11.74 1.96
N ASN A 23 4.90 -11.79 3.23
CA ASN A 23 4.28 -11.03 4.31
C ASN A 23 4.48 -9.52 4.16
N HIS A 24 5.50 -9.06 3.42
CA HIS A 24 5.65 -7.63 3.08
C HIS A 24 4.46 -7.10 2.26
N ILE A 25 3.80 -7.97 1.49
CA ILE A 25 2.60 -7.60 0.71
C ILE A 25 1.46 -7.17 1.65
N LYS A 26 1.32 -7.83 2.80
CA LYS A 26 0.33 -7.47 3.83
C LYS A 26 0.64 -6.09 4.41
N TYR A 27 1.92 -5.81 4.68
CA TYR A 27 2.33 -4.49 5.17
C TYR A 27 2.01 -3.40 4.15
N PHE A 28 2.43 -3.59 2.89
CA PHE A 28 2.13 -2.66 1.81
C PHE A 28 0.63 -2.42 1.62
N GLU A 29 -0.20 -3.46 1.72
CA GLU A 29 -1.66 -3.30 1.71
C GLU A 29 -2.15 -2.39 2.84
N ARG A 30 -1.77 -2.68 4.09
CA ARG A 30 -2.13 -1.84 5.25
C ARG A 30 -1.72 -0.38 5.06
N GLY A 31 -0.52 -0.14 4.52
CA GLY A 31 -0.05 1.22 4.23
C GLY A 31 -0.93 1.97 3.24
N ARG A 32 -1.44 1.30 2.19
CA ARG A 32 -2.37 1.93 1.23
C ARG A 32 -3.75 2.14 1.82
N THR A 33 -4.22 1.20 2.63
CA THR A 33 -5.51 1.30 3.32
C THR A 33 -5.51 2.48 4.29
N GLU A 34 -4.48 2.61 5.13
CA GLU A 34 -4.37 3.74 6.06
C GLU A 34 -4.14 5.07 5.35
N TRP A 35 -3.37 5.09 4.25
CA TRP A 35 -3.20 6.28 3.43
C TRP A 35 -4.54 6.78 2.84
N LEU A 36 -5.41 5.87 2.35
CA LEU A 36 -6.74 6.25 1.88
C LEU A 36 -7.66 6.68 3.03
N ARG A 37 -7.58 6.01 4.19
CA ARG A 37 -8.33 6.37 5.41
C ARG A 37 -8.01 7.78 5.88
N GLU A 38 -6.73 8.20 5.85
CA GLU A 38 -6.32 9.57 6.20
C GLU A 38 -6.98 10.64 5.31
N LEU A 39 -7.35 10.29 4.07
CA LEU A 39 -8.08 11.16 3.16
C LEU A 39 -9.60 11.01 3.25
N GLY A 40 -10.11 10.22 4.21
CA GLY A 40 -11.55 9.97 4.38
C GLY A 40 -12.14 8.90 3.44
N TYR A 41 -11.29 8.15 2.74
CA TYR A 41 -11.70 7.11 1.78
C TYR A 41 -11.49 5.71 2.34
N ASP A 42 -12.32 5.32 3.30
CA ASP A 42 -12.37 3.94 3.75
C ASP A 42 -12.86 2.99 2.66
N GLN A 43 -12.35 1.75 2.69
CA GLN A 43 -12.67 0.78 1.64
C GLN A 43 -14.16 0.44 1.58
N ASP A 44 -14.86 0.36 2.72
CA ASP A 44 -16.30 0.12 2.75
C ASP A 44 -17.10 1.34 2.24
N VAL A 45 -16.59 2.55 2.41
CA VAL A 45 -17.16 3.78 1.84
C VAL A 45 -17.07 3.75 0.31
N LEU A 46 -15.91 3.37 -0.25
CA LEU A 46 -15.76 3.21 -1.70
C LEU A 46 -16.66 2.09 -2.24
N MET A 47 -16.75 0.96 -1.54
CA MET A 47 -17.62 -0.15 -1.96
C MET A 47 -19.10 0.23 -2.00
N LYS A 48 -19.58 1.06 -1.07
CA LYS A 48 -20.96 1.60 -1.09
C LYS A 48 -21.24 2.48 -2.33
N GLN A 49 -20.20 2.99 -2.98
CA GLN A 49 -20.27 3.77 -4.21
C GLN A 49 -20.03 2.90 -5.47
N ASP A 50 -20.06 1.57 -5.34
CA ASP A 50 -19.73 0.62 -6.41
C ASP A 50 -18.30 0.79 -6.95
N LEU A 51 -17.38 1.26 -6.11
CA LEU A 51 -15.98 1.50 -6.46
C LEU A 51 -15.04 0.61 -5.65
N CYS A 52 -14.00 0.11 -6.33
CA CYS A 52 -12.95 -0.69 -5.69
C CYS A 52 -11.61 -0.44 -6.37
N PHE A 53 -10.52 -0.53 -5.60
CA PHE A 53 -9.17 -0.57 -6.14
C PHE A 53 -8.64 -2.01 -6.11
N VAL A 54 -8.24 -2.52 -7.27
CA VAL A 54 -7.67 -3.86 -7.41
C VAL A 54 -6.20 -3.79 -7.79
N VAL A 55 -5.34 -4.60 -7.16
CA VAL A 55 -3.92 -4.66 -7.51
C VAL A 55 -3.76 -5.26 -8.90
N ARG A 56 -3.12 -4.50 -9.80
CA ARG A 56 -2.81 -4.93 -11.18
C ARG A 56 -1.39 -5.49 -11.29
N SER A 57 -0.44 -4.89 -10.58
CA SER A 57 0.94 -5.36 -10.53
C SER A 57 1.62 -4.91 -9.25
N LEU A 58 2.59 -5.71 -8.81
CA LEU A 58 3.40 -5.47 -7.63
C LEU A 58 4.84 -5.84 -7.97
N ASN A 59 5.76 -4.89 -7.76
CA ASN A 59 7.20 -5.14 -7.81
C ASN A 59 7.78 -4.78 -6.44
N ILE A 60 8.61 -5.65 -5.87
CA ILE A 60 9.24 -5.44 -4.57
C ILE A 60 10.71 -5.78 -4.67
N ASP A 61 11.54 -4.84 -4.24
CA ASP A 61 12.95 -5.06 -3.97
C ASP A 61 13.18 -5.25 -2.48
N TYR A 62 13.74 -6.39 -2.09
CA TYR A 62 14.17 -6.65 -0.71
C TYR A 62 15.65 -6.32 -0.58
N LYS A 63 15.98 -5.32 0.25
CA LYS A 63 17.36 -4.78 0.40
C LYS A 63 18.04 -5.29 1.67
N LEU A 64 17.30 -5.39 2.77
CA LEU A 64 17.76 -5.91 4.06
C LEU A 64 16.67 -6.78 4.69
N PRO A 65 17.02 -7.79 5.51
CA PRO A 65 16.04 -8.61 6.19
C PRO A 65 15.32 -7.84 7.30
N ALA A 66 14.01 -8.01 7.41
CA ALA A 66 13.26 -7.68 8.62
C ALA A 66 13.29 -8.87 9.59
N LEU A 67 13.47 -8.58 10.87
CA LEU A 67 13.62 -9.57 11.94
C LEU A 67 12.46 -9.50 12.92
N PHE A 68 12.21 -10.63 13.59
CA PHE A 68 11.24 -10.71 14.69
C PHE A 68 11.45 -9.58 15.71
N ASN A 69 10.34 -9.02 16.23
CA ASN A 69 10.32 -7.94 17.19
C ASN A 69 10.92 -6.60 16.71
N GLN A 70 11.24 -6.44 15.42
CA GLN A 70 11.53 -5.11 14.89
C GLN A 70 10.26 -4.25 14.81
N MET A 71 10.44 -2.95 15.05
CA MET A 71 9.44 -1.94 14.71
C MET A 71 9.92 -1.30 13.41
N LEU A 72 9.08 -1.37 12.39
CA LEU A 72 9.37 -0.84 11.06
C LEU A 72 8.48 0.38 10.80
N SER A 73 8.95 1.28 9.95
CA SER A 73 8.13 2.36 9.39
C SER A 73 7.85 2.06 7.92
N LEU A 74 6.57 2.07 7.55
CA LEU A 74 6.10 1.94 6.18
C LEU A 74 5.67 3.32 5.66
N GLU A 75 6.50 3.90 4.81
CA GLU A 75 6.19 5.11 4.07
C GLU A 75 5.33 4.75 2.84
N THR A 76 4.24 5.47 2.60
CA THR A 76 3.37 5.28 1.43
C THR A 76 3.10 6.62 0.73
N THR A 77 3.34 6.66 -0.58
CA THR A 77 3.10 7.81 -1.46
C THR A 77 2.49 7.38 -2.79
N ILE A 78 1.91 8.32 -3.52
CA ILE A 78 1.53 8.11 -4.92
C ILE A 78 2.68 8.60 -5.80
N ASN A 79 3.21 7.71 -6.63
CA ASN A 79 4.21 8.03 -7.64
C ASN A 79 3.55 8.53 -8.94
N LYS A 80 2.43 7.92 -9.32
CA LYS A 80 1.73 8.26 -10.57
C LYS A 80 0.23 8.04 -10.48
N MET A 81 -0.54 8.98 -11.04
CA MET A 81 -1.96 8.83 -11.26
C MET A 81 -2.31 8.91 -12.75
N LYS A 82 -3.22 8.05 -13.20
CA LYS A 82 -3.88 8.11 -14.52
C LYS A 82 -5.40 8.10 -14.32
N ARG A 83 -6.16 8.21 -15.41
CA ARG A 83 -7.62 8.24 -15.40
C ARG A 83 -8.29 7.13 -14.57
N ALA A 84 -7.78 5.90 -14.61
CA ALA A 84 -8.39 4.71 -14.00
C ALA A 84 -7.39 3.89 -13.16
N SER A 85 -6.24 4.45 -12.80
CA SER A 85 -5.19 3.71 -12.08
C SER A 85 -4.27 4.61 -11.28
N LEU A 86 -3.74 4.08 -10.18
CA LEU A 86 -2.74 4.69 -9.33
C LEU A 86 -1.51 3.79 -9.26
N VAL A 87 -0.33 4.39 -9.14
CA VAL A 87 0.91 3.71 -8.79
C VAL A 87 1.36 4.26 -7.45
N PHE A 88 1.32 3.40 -6.43
CA PHE A 88 1.87 3.68 -5.12
C PHE A 88 3.35 3.32 -5.09
N GLU A 89 4.13 4.15 -4.42
CA GLU A 89 5.49 3.84 -3.99
C GLU A 89 5.49 3.68 -2.47
N GLN A 90 6.10 2.58 -2.02
CA GLN A 90 6.08 2.19 -0.61
C GLN A 90 7.47 1.76 -0.15
N THR A 91 7.93 2.32 0.96
CA THR A 91 9.27 2.02 1.50
C THR A 91 9.15 1.58 2.95
N ILE A 92 9.71 0.41 3.28
CA ILE A 92 9.83 -0.09 4.65
C ILE A 92 11.24 0.21 5.14
N ARG A 93 11.34 0.86 6.31
CA ARG A 93 12.60 1.13 6.99
C ARG A 93 12.63 0.51 8.39
N ASN A 94 13.82 0.21 8.88
CA ASN A 94 14.05 -0.13 10.28
C ASN A 94 14.27 1.14 11.13
N ALA A 95 14.53 0.95 12.42
CA ALA A 95 14.78 2.05 13.36
C ALA A 95 15.99 2.93 12.95
N ASP A 96 17.00 2.34 12.32
CA ASP A 96 18.21 3.01 11.84
C ASP A 96 18.01 3.69 10.46
N GLN A 97 16.76 3.82 9.99
CA GLN A 97 16.37 4.42 8.71
C GLN A 97 16.90 3.69 7.46
N GLN A 98 17.44 2.48 7.63
CA GLN A 98 17.89 1.66 6.51
C GLN A 98 16.68 1.06 5.79
N VAL A 99 16.74 1.02 4.46
CA VAL A 99 15.68 0.45 3.63
C VAL A 99 15.70 -1.07 3.77
N ILE A 100 14.60 -1.64 4.26
CA ILE A 100 14.34 -3.08 4.31
C ILE A 100 13.81 -3.55 2.96
N ALA A 101 12.74 -2.91 2.49
CA ALA A 101 12.10 -3.24 1.22
C ALA A 101 11.50 -1.99 0.58
N GLN A 102 11.47 -1.96 -0.76
CA GLN A 102 10.82 -0.92 -1.54
C GLN A 102 9.88 -1.57 -2.54
N GLY A 103 8.67 -1.03 -2.68
CA GLY A 103 7.61 -1.59 -3.51
C GLY A 103 6.95 -0.56 -4.40
N MET A 104 6.65 -0.97 -5.64
CA MET A 104 5.81 -0.25 -6.57
C MET A 104 4.53 -1.04 -6.82
N VAL A 105 3.39 -0.45 -6.45
CA VAL A 105 2.08 -1.12 -6.52
C VAL A 105 1.17 -0.37 -7.46
N THR A 106 0.82 -0.99 -8.59
CA THR A 106 -0.18 -0.43 -9.49
C THR A 106 -1.55 -0.98 -9.11
N VAL A 107 -2.50 -0.09 -8.85
CA VAL A 107 -3.91 -0.44 -8.65
C VAL A 107 -4.77 0.15 -9.77
N ALA A 108 -5.80 -0.58 -10.16
CA ALA A 108 -6.83 -0.12 -11.09
C ALA A 108 -8.11 0.20 -10.32
N CYS A 109 -8.75 1.31 -10.65
CA CYS A 109 -10.10 1.62 -10.18
C CYS A 109 -11.10 0.81 -11.02
N VAL A 110 -11.97 0.06 -10.36
CA VAL A 110 -12.98 -0.77 -11.01
C VAL A 110 -14.36 -0.53 -10.41
N THR A 111 -15.38 -0.73 -11.22
CA THR A 111 -16.75 -0.85 -10.74
C THR A 111 -16.91 -2.21 -10.05
N LEU A 112 -17.28 -2.24 -8.77
CA LEU A 112 -17.30 -3.47 -7.97
C LEU A 112 -18.28 -4.52 -8.54
N SER A 113 -19.45 -4.08 -9.00
CA SER A 113 -20.50 -4.95 -9.57
C SER A 113 -20.11 -5.67 -10.86
N SER A 114 -19.19 -5.10 -11.65
CA SER A 114 -18.81 -5.64 -12.97
C SER A 114 -17.34 -5.99 -13.11
N MET A 115 -16.50 -5.60 -12.13
CA MET A 115 -15.04 -5.70 -12.16
C MET A 115 -14.39 -5.09 -13.40
N LYS A 116 -15.06 -4.14 -14.05
CA LYS A 116 -14.55 -3.40 -15.20
C LYS A 116 -13.85 -2.13 -14.74
N ALA A 117 -12.77 -1.78 -15.43
CA ALA A 117 -12.05 -0.54 -15.18
C ALA A 117 -12.97 0.68 -15.34
N THR A 118 -12.94 1.58 -14.36
CA THR A 118 -13.70 2.83 -14.37
C THR A 118 -12.79 4.01 -14.03
N ALA A 119 -13.22 5.21 -14.39
CA ALA A 119 -12.47 6.40 -14.04
C ALA A 119 -12.50 6.61 -12.52
N ILE A 120 -11.37 7.07 -11.96
CA ILE A 120 -11.34 7.57 -10.59
C ILE A 120 -12.27 8.79 -10.54
N PRO A 121 -13.26 8.84 -9.61
CA PRO A 121 -14.15 9.98 -9.48
C PRO A 121 -13.38 11.29 -9.31
N GLU A 122 -13.91 12.39 -9.86
CA GLU A 122 -13.19 13.66 -9.86
C GLU A 122 -12.92 14.18 -8.44
N THR A 123 -13.87 14.03 -7.51
CA THR A 123 -13.69 14.40 -6.09
C THR A 123 -12.53 13.64 -5.44
N LEU A 124 -12.51 12.31 -5.60
CA LEU A 124 -11.41 11.49 -5.11
C LEU A 124 -10.10 11.89 -5.79
N LYS A 125 -10.10 12.10 -7.09
CA LYS A 125 -8.91 12.51 -7.85
C LYS A 125 -8.34 13.85 -7.36
N GLU A 126 -9.18 14.83 -7.04
CA GLU A 126 -8.76 16.12 -6.48
C GLU A 126 -8.09 15.94 -5.11
N ASP A 127 -8.69 15.15 -4.21
CA ASP A 127 -8.11 14.86 -2.89
C ASP A 127 -6.78 14.11 -3.01
N LEU A 128 -6.70 13.15 -3.93
CA LEU A 128 -5.46 12.40 -4.21
C LEU A 128 -4.35 13.33 -4.74
N LEU A 129 -4.67 14.32 -5.57
CA LEU A 129 -3.70 15.32 -6.07
C LEU A 129 -3.22 16.26 -4.96
N GLY A 130 -4.11 16.66 -4.05
CA GLY A 130 -3.75 17.49 -2.90
C GLY A 130 -2.84 16.79 -1.89
N ALA A 131 -2.77 15.45 -1.93
CA ALA A 131 -1.97 14.61 -1.04
C ALA A 131 -0.60 14.18 -1.61
N LEU A 132 -0.29 14.58 -2.86
CA LEU A 132 1.01 14.43 -3.51
C LEU A 132 2.05 15.39 -2.92
#